data_AF-A0A927SHM2-F1
#
_entry.id   AF-A0A927SHM2-F1
#
_cell.length_a   1.000
_cell.length_b   1.000
_cell.length_c   1.000
_cell.angle_alpha   90.00
_cell.angle_beta   90.00
_cell.angle_gamma   90.00
#
_symmetry.space_group_name_H-M   'P 1'
#
loop_
_entity.id
_entity.type
_entity.pdbx_description
1 polymer ?
#
loop_
_entity_poly.entity_id
_entity_poly.type
_entity_poly.pdbx_seq_one_letter_code
_entity_poly.pdbx_strand_id
1 'polypeptide(L)'
;LPVIPTEEEFPYALRLVSEILSSNGSSSMASVCGSTLSLMDAGVPIHAPVAGVAMGLIKNAESGQVSVLTDIQGLEDFLGDMDFKVAGTMNGITAIQMDIKIAGIDRAILKQALAQALEGRLHILKIMLDTIGEPRAELSQYAPKIVRFTINPEKIREVIGPGGKMINKIIAETGVKIDIEDDGRVFISTPDADAAAKARKIIEGIAKDIEVGDVFTGKVVRIMNFGAFVELAPGKDGMIHISKLDNKRVEKVEDVVNIGDELEVKVNEIDAQGRINLIRNDMVYENKPAERREGGNFRSRPPRRDGRQ
;
A
#
# COMPACT_ATOMS: atom_id res chain seq x y z
N LEU A 1 -6.80 -14.98 -10.04
CA LEU A 1 -7.60 -14.81 -11.27
C LEU A 1 -6.62 -14.69 -12.44
N PRO A 2 -6.82 -15.38 -13.58
CA PRO A 2 -5.73 -15.61 -14.55
C PRO A 2 -5.15 -14.39 -15.25
N VAL A 3 -5.90 -13.29 -15.33
CA VAL A 3 -5.52 -12.07 -16.08
C VAL A 3 -5.59 -10.80 -15.25
N ILE A 4 -6.01 -10.90 -13.98
CA ILE A 4 -6.12 -9.75 -13.08
C ILE A 4 -4.73 -9.44 -12.54
N PRO A 5 -4.29 -8.16 -12.56
CA PRO A 5 -3.00 -7.76 -12.02
C PRO A 5 -2.88 -8.14 -10.56
N THR A 6 -1.65 -8.29 -10.11
CA THR A 6 -1.36 -8.45 -8.69
C THR A 6 -1.70 -7.18 -7.92
N GLU A 7 -1.92 -7.31 -6.61
CA GLU A 7 -2.11 -6.15 -5.72
C GLU A 7 -0.90 -5.20 -5.76
N GLU A 8 0.29 -5.73 -6.03
CA GLU A 8 1.50 -4.93 -6.13
C GLU A 8 1.53 -4.04 -7.37
N GLU A 9 0.98 -4.53 -8.48
CA GLU A 9 0.87 -3.81 -9.75
C GLU A 9 -0.34 -2.86 -9.74
N PHE A 10 -1.44 -3.29 -9.11
CA PHE A 10 -2.69 -2.56 -9.11
C PHE A 10 -3.42 -2.70 -7.75
N PRO A 11 -3.12 -1.82 -6.77
CA PRO A 11 -3.56 -1.96 -5.38
C PRO A 11 -5.01 -1.51 -5.17
N TYR A 12 -5.93 -2.00 -6.00
CA TYR A 12 -7.33 -1.62 -6.00
C TYR A 12 -8.23 -2.83 -5.77
N ALA A 13 -9.21 -2.66 -4.89
CA ALA A 13 -10.34 -3.57 -4.82
C ALA A 13 -11.21 -3.39 -6.08
N LEU A 14 -11.30 -4.43 -6.90
CA LEU A 14 -12.11 -4.44 -8.11
C LEU A 14 -13.51 -4.97 -7.80
N ARG A 15 -14.53 -4.19 -8.11
CA ARG A 15 -15.93 -4.63 -8.08
C ARG A 15 -16.52 -4.53 -9.47
N LEU A 16 -16.95 -5.67 -10.01
CA LEU A 16 -17.67 -5.76 -11.27
C LEU A 16 -19.13 -6.12 -11.01
N VAL A 17 -20.02 -5.46 -11.72
CA VAL A 17 -21.46 -5.77 -11.74
C VAL A 17 -21.85 -5.93 -13.20
N SER A 18 -22.34 -7.12 -13.54
CA SER A 18 -22.90 -7.39 -14.86
C SER A 18 -24.41 -7.40 -14.74
N GLU A 19 -25.08 -6.43 -15.38
CA GLU A 19 -26.54 -6.35 -15.42
C GLU A 19 -27.04 -6.83 -16.78
N ILE A 20 -27.84 -7.89 -16.76
CA ILE A 20 -28.36 -8.51 -17.99
C ILE A 20 -29.66 -7.81 -18.39
N LEU A 21 -29.56 -6.86 -19.32
CA LEU A 21 -30.72 -6.13 -19.84
C LEU A 21 -31.54 -6.95 -20.86
N SER A 22 -30.89 -7.90 -21.53
CA SER A 22 -31.52 -8.81 -22.48
C SER A 22 -30.77 -10.15 -22.51
N SER A 23 -31.50 -11.26 -22.66
CA SER A 23 -30.90 -12.59 -22.71
C SER A 23 -31.65 -13.48 -23.69
N ASN A 24 -30.96 -13.90 -24.76
CA ASN A 24 -31.41 -14.97 -25.65
C ASN A 24 -30.30 -16.02 -25.93
N GLY A 25 -29.18 -15.92 -25.21
CA GLY A 25 -28.03 -16.82 -25.30
C GLY A 25 -27.27 -16.80 -23.97
N SER A 26 -25.96 -17.01 -23.99
CA SER A 26 -25.18 -17.04 -22.76
C SER A 26 -24.84 -15.66 -22.20
N SER A 27 -25.71 -15.18 -21.31
CA SER A 27 -25.47 -13.97 -20.52
C SER A 27 -24.21 -14.07 -19.63
N SER A 28 -23.80 -15.28 -19.23
CA SER A 28 -22.57 -15.50 -18.47
C SER A 28 -21.31 -15.27 -19.31
N MET A 29 -21.28 -15.71 -20.57
CA MET A 29 -20.17 -15.42 -21.48
C MET A 29 -20.16 -13.94 -21.92
N ALA A 30 -21.34 -13.36 -22.13
CA ALA A 30 -21.48 -11.91 -22.34
C ALA A 30 -20.92 -11.12 -21.15
N SER A 31 -21.16 -11.58 -19.91
CA SER A 31 -20.62 -10.96 -18.69
C SER A 31 -19.10 -10.99 -18.65
N VAL A 32 -18.45 -12.06 -19.13
CA VAL A 32 -16.98 -12.13 -19.24
C VAL A 32 -16.48 -11.09 -20.24
N CYS A 33 -17.08 -11.03 -21.44
CA CYS A 33 -16.69 -10.07 -22.47
C CYS A 33 -16.89 -8.62 -22.01
N GLY A 34 -18.07 -8.31 -21.44
CA GLY A 34 -18.39 -6.99 -20.90
C GLY A 34 -17.49 -6.59 -19.73
N SER A 35 -17.18 -7.53 -18.83
CA SER A 35 -16.24 -7.31 -17.72
C SER A 35 -14.84 -6.97 -18.21
N THR A 36 -14.35 -7.68 -19.23
CA THR A 36 -13.04 -7.39 -19.84
C THR A 36 -13.00 -5.96 -20.37
N LEU A 37 -13.99 -5.56 -21.18
CA LEU A 37 -14.05 -4.19 -21.71
C LEU A 37 -14.20 -3.15 -20.59
N SER A 38 -15.02 -3.43 -19.57
CA SER A 38 -15.21 -2.53 -18.44
C SER A 38 -13.92 -2.34 -17.63
N LEU A 39 -13.14 -3.40 -17.41
CA LEU A 39 -11.83 -3.31 -16.75
C LEU A 39 -10.84 -2.48 -17.56
N MET A 40 -10.77 -2.73 -18.88
CA MET A 40 -9.89 -1.98 -19.77
C MET A 40 -10.27 -0.50 -19.83
N ASP A 41 -11.57 -0.20 -19.90
CA ASP A 41 -12.09 1.17 -19.89
C ASP A 41 -11.83 1.87 -18.55
N ALA A 42 -11.91 1.14 -17.44
CA ALA A 42 -11.60 1.66 -16.11
C ALA A 42 -10.09 1.87 -15.87
N GLY A 43 -9.22 1.49 -16.82
CA GLY A 43 -7.77 1.61 -16.72
C GLY A 43 -7.10 0.52 -15.88
N VAL A 44 -7.77 -0.63 -15.70
CA VAL A 44 -7.19 -1.77 -14.99
C VAL A 44 -6.21 -2.50 -15.92
N PRO A 45 -4.93 -2.66 -15.54
CA PRO A 45 -3.91 -3.26 -16.39
C PRO A 45 -4.01 -4.79 -16.40
N ILE A 46 -5.08 -5.33 -16.98
CA ILE A 46 -5.24 -6.77 -17.15
C ILE A 46 -4.14 -7.33 -18.07
N HIS A 47 -3.58 -8.50 -17.71
CA HIS A 47 -2.46 -9.10 -18.46
C HIS A 47 -2.83 -9.51 -19.89
N ALA A 48 -4.10 -9.84 -20.11
CA ALA A 48 -4.63 -10.15 -21.43
C ALA A 48 -6.17 -10.04 -21.45
N PRO A 49 -6.77 -9.62 -22.57
CA PRO A 49 -8.22 -9.57 -22.75
C PRO A 49 -8.81 -10.98 -22.84
N VAL A 50 -9.98 -11.17 -22.20
CA VAL A 50 -10.67 -12.46 -22.14
C VAL A 50 -12.03 -12.35 -22.82
N ALA A 51 -12.30 -13.27 -23.74
CA ALA A 51 -13.62 -13.46 -24.33
C ALA A 51 -14.21 -14.80 -23.89
N GLY A 52 -15.55 -14.89 -23.91
CA GLY A 52 -16.30 -16.12 -23.66
C GLY A 52 -17.17 -16.47 -24.86
N VAL A 53 -17.39 -17.76 -25.09
CA VAL A 53 -18.37 -18.27 -26.05
C VAL A 53 -19.13 -19.44 -25.46
N ALA A 54 -20.43 -19.50 -25.73
CA ALA A 54 -21.25 -20.65 -25.39
C ALA A 54 -21.40 -21.57 -26.60
N MET A 55 -21.36 -22.85 -26.32
CA MET A 55 -21.33 -23.89 -27.32
C MET A 55 -22.36 -24.93 -26.96
N GLY A 56 -23.00 -25.50 -27.96
CA GLY A 56 -23.94 -26.59 -27.80
C GLY A 56 -23.52 -27.79 -28.61
N LEU A 57 -24.12 -28.92 -28.28
CA LEU A 57 -23.94 -30.14 -29.04
C LEU A 57 -25.28 -30.86 -29.11
N ILE A 58 -25.62 -31.29 -30.33
CA ILE A 58 -26.77 -32.16 -30.60
C ILE A 58 -26.24 -33.46 -31.20
N LYS A 59 -26.70 -34.59 -30.67
CA LYS A 59 -26.39 -35.93 -31.11
C LYS A 59 -27.66 -36.66 -31.49
N ASN A 60 -27.75 -37.05 -32.76
CA ASN A 60 -28.84 -37.90 -33.20
C ASN A 60 -28.63 -39.33 -32.64
N ALA A 61 -29.60 -39.82 -31.86
CA ALA A 61 -29.53 -41.14 -31.22
C ALA A 61 -29.61 -42.32 -32.21
N GLU A 62 -30.27 -42.15 -33.36
CA GLU A 62 -30.46 -43.20 -34.37
C GLU A 62 -29.26 -43.31 -35.31
N SER A 63 -28.72 -42.18 -35.77
CA SER A 63 -27.59 -42.15 -36.72
C SER A 63 -26.22 -41.99 -36.07
N GLY A 64 -26.17 -41.58 -34.80
CA GLY A 64 -24.93 -41.24 -34.10
C GLY A 64 -24.27 -39.94 -34.57
N GLN A 65 -24.91 -39.20 -35.49
CA GLN A 65 -24.39 -37.94 -36.01
C GLN A 65 -24.34 -36.86 -34.92
N VAL A 66 -23.24 -36.11 -34.87
CA VAL A 66 -23.01 -35.04 -33.91
C VAL A 66 -22.85 -33.71 -34.63
N SER A 67 -23.54 -32.69 -34.14
CA SER A 67 -23.43 -31.30 -34.59
C SER A 67 -23.03 -30.42 -33.41
N VAL A 68 -21.97 -29.63 -33.58
CA VAL A 68 -21.53 -28.64 -32.60
C VAL A 68 -22.05 -27.27 -33.02
N LEU A 69 -22.72 -26.59 -32.11
CA LEU A 69 -23.31 -25.27 -32.30
C LEU A 69 -22.43 -24.21 -31.62
N THR A 70 -22.25 -23.07 -32.29
CA THR A 70 -21.49 -21.93 -31.77
C THR A 70 -22.43 -20.79 -31.43
N ASP A 71 -22.21 -20.18 -30.26
CA ASP A 71 -23.01 -19.08 -29.71
C ASP A 71 -24.49 -19.42 -29.60
N ILE A 72 -24.77 -20.48 -28.84
CA ILE A 72 -26.12 -21.04 -28.74
C ILE A 72 -27.14 -20.08 -28.15
N GLN A 73 -28.34 -20.15 -28.71
CA GLN A 73 -29.53 -19.54 -28.17
C GLN A 73 -30.09 -20.35 -27.00
N GLY A 74 -30.97 -19.75 -26.20
CA GLY A 74 -31.62 -20.42 -25.08
C GLY A 74 -32.43 -21.66 -25.51
N LEU A 75 -33.03 -21.64 -26.70
CA LEU A 75 -33.74 -22.80 -27.24
C LEU A 75 -32.80 -23.94 -27.63
N GLU A 76 -31.62 -23.62 -28.18
CA GLU A 76 -30.60 -24.59 -28.60
C GLU A 76 -29.91 -25.24 -27.39
N ASP A 77 -29.73 -24.50 -26.28
CA ASP A 77 -29.34 -25.07 -25.00
C ASP A 77 -30.41 -26.05 -24.47
N PHE A 78 -31.67 -25.59 -24.41
CA PHE A 78 -32.77 -26.37 -23.86
C PHE A 78 -32.96 -27.71 -24.58
N LEU A 79 -32.82 -27.72 -25.90
CA LEU A 79 -32.97 -28.91 -26.75
C LEU A 79 -31.66 -29.67 -26.98
N GLY A 80 -30.51 -29.09 -26.61
CA GLY A 80 -29.20 -29.66 -26.82
C GLY A 80 -28.87 -30.78 -25.83
N ASP A 81 -28.03 -31.71 -26.26
CA ASP A 81 -27.58 -32.86 -25.48
C ASP A 81 -26.40 -32.54 -24.54
N MET A 82 -25.72 -31.43 -24.82
CA MET A 82 -24.66 -30.87 -23.99
C MET A 82 -24.53 -29.38 -24.29
N ASP A 83 -24.35 -28.58 -23.24
CA ASP A 83 -23.89 -27.21 -23.35
C ASP A 83 -22.54 -27.05 -22.64
N PHE A 84 -21.66 -26.25 -23.24
CA PHE A 84 -20.43 -25.88 -22.59
C PHE A 84 -20.03 -24.46 -22.90
N LYS A 85 -19.40 -23.83 -21.92
CA LYS A 85 -19.04 -22.43 -21.92
C LYS A 85 -17.54 -22.35 -21.77
N VAL A 86 -16.88 -21.66 -22.70
CA VAL A 86 -15.43 -21.56 -22.74
C VAL A 86 -15.02 -20.10 -22.72
N ALA A 87 -14.27 -19.72 -21.70
CA ALA A 87 -13.66 -18.41 -21.60
C ALA A 87 -12.13 -18.50 -21.69
N GLY A 88 -11.50 -17.51 -22.29
CA GLY A 88 -10.06 -17.54 -22.48
C GLY A 88 -9.50 -16.32 -23.19
N THR A 89 -8.18 -16.25 -23.18
CA THR A 89 -7.40 -15.30 -23.97
C THR A 89 -7.04 -15.92 -25.31
N MET A 90 -6.23 -15.21 -26.12
CA MET A 90 -5.58 -15.78 -27.29
C MET A 90 -4.58 -16.90 -26.96
N ASN A 91 -4.04 -16.89 -25.73
CA ASN A 91 -2.97 -17.81 -25.30
C ASN A 91 -3.49 -19.07 -24.61
N GLY A 92 -4.77 -19.11 -24.22
CA GLY A 92 -5.32 -20.27 -23.52
C GLY A 92 -6.69 -20.05 -22.92
N ILE A 93 -7.22 -21.14 -22.35
CA ILE A 93 -8.50 -21.17 -21.64
C ILE A 93 -8.27 -20.69 -20.20
N THR A 94 -9.11 -19.77 -19.74
CA THR A 94 -9.11 -19.27 -18.36
C THR A 94 -10.20 -19.94 -17.52
N ALA A 95 -11.31 -20.33 -18.15
CA ALA A 95 -12.37 -21.09 -17.51
C ALA A 95 -13.10 -21.96 -18.53
N ILE A 96 -13.56 -23.13 -18.07
CA ILE A 96 -14.44 -24.03 -18.81
C ILE A 96 -15.53 -24.52 -17.87
N GLN A 97 -16.77 -24.48 -18.35
CA GLN A 97 -17.92 -25.08 -17.69
C GLN A 97 -18.60 -25.99 -18.70
N MET A 98 -18.89 -27.23 -18.32
CA MET A 98 -19.53 -28.23 -19.18
C MET A 98 -20.69 -28.84 -18.41
N ASP A 99 -21.86 -28.88 -19.04
CA ASP A 99 -23.02 -29.63 -18.56
C ASP A 99 -23.41 -30.66 -19.61
N ILE A 100 -23.42 -31.93 -19.20
CA ILE A 100 -23.57 -33.07 -20.09
C ILE A 100 -24.88 -33.76 -19.72
N LYS A 101 -25.84 -33.76 -20.66
CA LYS A 101 -27.17 -34.34 -20.43
C LYS A 101 -27.26 -35.80 -20.89
N ILE A 102 -26.28 -36.28 -21.69
CA ILE A 102 -26.24 -37.65 -22.24
C ILE A 102 -24.91 -38.37 -22.01
N ALA A 103 -24.94 -39.70 -21.99
CA ALA A 103 -23.73 -40.52 -22.03
C ALA A 103 -23.13 -40.58 -23.46
N GLY A 104 -21.80 -40.68 -23.56
CA GLY A 104 -21.12 -41.00 -24.83
C GLY A 104 -20.64 -39.79 -25.65
N ILE A 105 -20.06 -38.80 -24.97
CA ILE A 105 -19.17 -37.80 -25.59
C ILE A 105 -17.75 -38.37 -25.53
N ASP A 106 -17.18 -38.67 -26.69
CA ASP A 106 -15.82 -39.15 -26.77
C ASP A 106 -14.81 -37.99 -26.86
N ARG A 107 -13.52 -38.34 -26.77
CA ARG A 107 -12.43 -37.37 -26.84
C ARG A 107 -12.36 -36.65 -28.20
N ALA A 108 -12.80 -37.29 -29.28
CA ALA A 108 -12.73 -36.72 -30.62
C ALA A 108 -13.75 -35.59 -30.76
N ILE A 109 -14.98 -35.83 -30.31
CA ILE A 109 -16.06 -34.85 -30.24
C ILE A 109 -15.63 -33.66 -29.38
N LEU A 110 -15.08 -33.91 -28.19
CA LEU A 110 -14.63 -32.83 -27.32
C LEU A 110 -13.53 -31.98 -27.96
N LYS A 111 -12.60 -32.61 -28.69
CA LYS A 111 -11.52 -31.90 -29.39
C LYS A 111 -12.07 -31.02 -30.51
N GLN A 112 -13.04 -31.52 -31.27
CA GLN A 112 -13.73 -30.73 -32.31
C GLN A 112 -14.47 -29.55 -31.68
N ALA A 113 -15.21 -29.80 -30.61
CA ALA A 113 -16.01 -28.79 -29.94
C ALA A 113 -15.13 -27.66 -29.36
N LEU A 114 -13.99 -28.00 -28.74
CA LEU A 114 -13.03 -27.03 -28.23
C LEU A 114 -12.31 -26.25 -29.34
N ALA A 115 -12.03 -26.87 -30.50
CA ALA A 115 -11.45 -26.18 -31.64
C ALA A 115 -12.43 -25.15 -32.22
N GLN A 116 -13.69 -25.53 -32.38
CA GLN A 116 -14.74 -24.61 -32.84
C GLN A 116 -15.01 -23.49 -31.81
N ALA A 117 -14.92 -23.80 -30.52
CA ALA A 117 -15.02 -22.79 -29.45
C ALA A 117 -13.85 -21.80 -29.47
N LEU A 118 -12.63 -22.25 -29.82
CA LEU A 118 -11.48 -21.37 -29.98
C LEU A 118 -11.74 -20.36 -31.11
N GLU A 119 -12.22 -20.82 -32.26
CA GLU A 119 -12.54 -19.94 -33.40
C GLU A 119 -13.60 -18.91 -33.04
N GLY A 120 -14.72 -19.34 -32.43
CA GLY A 120 -15.77 -18.44 -31.97
C GLY A 120 -15.29 -17.43 -30.93
N ARG A 121 -14.47 -17.87 -29.97
CA ARG A 121 -13.90 -16.99 -28.95
C ARG A 121 -12.96 -15.95 -29.56
N LEU A 122 -12.09 -16.34 -30.50
CA LEU A 122 -11.17 -15.42 -31.17
C LEU A 122 -11.91 -14.42 -32.07
N HIS A 123 -13.01 -14.84 -32.68
CA HIS A 123 -13.89 -13.94 -33.42
C HIS A 123 -14.48 -12.85 -32.52
N ILE A 124 -15.06 -13.23 -31.37
CA ILE A 124 -15.60 -12.27 -30.38
C ILE A 124 -14.49 -11.36 -29.84
N LEU A 125 -13.34 -11.93 -29.49
CA LEU A 125 -12.20 -11.19 -28.96
C LEU A 125 -11.71 -10.12 -29.95
N LYS A 126 -11.67 -10.44 -31.24
CA LYS A 126 -11.30 -9.46 -32.28
C LYS A 126 -12.26 -8.26 -32.27
N ILE A 127 -13.56 -8.50 -32.26
CA ILE A 127 -14.58 -7.44 -32.25
C ILE A 127 -14.47 -6.57 -30.99
N MET A 128 -14.20 -7.20 -29.84
CA MET A 128 -13.94 -6.47 -28.59
C MET A 128 -12.72 -5.55 -28.73
N LEU A 129 -11.63 -6.05 -29.30
CA LEU A 129 -10.38 -5.29 -29.47
C LEU A 129 -10.49 -4.19 -30.53
N ASP A 130 -11.37 -4.35 -31.53
CA ASP A 130 -11.71 -3.28 -32.46
C ASP A 130 -12.41 -2.10 -31.75
N THR A 131 -12.99 -2.34 -30.55
CA THR A 131 -13.62 -1.30 -29.72
C THR A 131 -12.63 -0.70 -28.71
N ILE A 132 -11.95 -1.55 -27.93
CA ILE A 132 -10.91 -1.13 -26.96
C ILE A 132 -9.71 -2.06 -27.14
N GLY A 133 -8.66 -1.57 -27.80
CA GLY A 133 -7.48 -2.38 -28.14
C GLY A 133 -6.58 -2.71 -26.95
N GLU A 134 -6.50 -1.82 -25.96
CA GLU A 134 -5.67 -1.98 -24.76
C GLU A 134 -6.31 -1.26 -23.56
N PRO A 135 -5.96 -1.65 -22.31
CA PRO A 135 -6.40 -0.90 -21.14
C PRO A 135 -6.03 0.57 -21.23
N ARG A 136 -6.91 1.47 -20.76
CA ARG A 136 -6.60 2.90 -20.71
C ARG A 136 -5.38 3.13 -19.81
N ALA A 137 -4.49 4.04 -20.25
CA ALA A 137 -3.29 4.40 -19.50
C ALA A 137 -3.58 5.12 -18.18
N GLU A 138 -4.70 5.82 -18.10
CA GLU A 138 -5.11 6.58 -16.92
C GLU A 138 -6.43 6.05 -16.35
N LEU A 139 -6.50 6.03 -15.02
CA LEU A 139 -7.71 5.77 -14.28
C LEU A 139 -8.70 6.94 -14.42
N SER A 140 -9.99 6.65 -14.23
CA SER A 140 -11.02 7.67 -14.16
C SER A 140 -10.64 8.78 -13.17
N GLN A 141 -10.91 10.04 -13.52
CA GLN A 141 -10.70 11.19 -12.64
C GLN A 141 -11.48 11.11 -11.31
N TYR A 142 -12.54 10.30 -11.28
CA TYR A 142 -13.36 10.06 -10.10
C TYR A 142 -12.89 8.85 -9.29
N ALA A 143 -12.00 8.03 -9.86
CA ALA A 143 -11.39 6.93 -9.12
C ALA A 143 -10.35 7.50 -8.14
N PRO A 144 -10.31 7.03 -6.89
CA PRO A 144 -9.29 7.46 -5.95
C PRO A 144 -7.91 7.01 -6.45
N LYS A 145 -6.90 7.88 -6.38
CA LYS A 145 -5.52 7.51 -6.64
C LYS A 145 -4.93 6.87 -5.38
N ILE A 146 -4.28 5.73 -5.54
CA ILE A 146 -3.64 5.02 -4.44
C ILE A 146 -2.13 5.19 -4.57
N VAL A 147 -1.54 5.86 -3.59
CA VAL A 147 -0.08 6.00 -3.46
C VAL A 147 0.40 4.95 -2.46
N ARG A 148 1.31 4.09 -2.90
CA ARG A 148 1.92 3.03 -2.08
C ARG A 148 3.38 3.37 -1.77
N PHE A 149 3.79 3.16 -0.53
CA PHE A 149 5.19 3.16 -0.11
C PHE A 149 5.37 2.27 1.12
N THR A 150 6.62 2.03 1.51
CA THR A 150 6.96 1.13 2.62
C THR A 150 7.70 1.91 3.71
N ILE A 151 7.37 1.64 4.96
CA ILE A 151 8.05 2.15 6.15
C ILE A 151 8.62 0.99 6.96
N ASN A 152 9.56 1.27 7.87
CA ASN A 152 10.08 0.26 8.78
C ASN A 152 8.94 -0.26 9.70
N PRO A 153 8.69 -1.58 9.78
CA PRO A 153 7.63 -2.16 10.62
C PRO A 153 7.70 -1.74 12.10
N GLU A 154 8.90 -1.51 12.63
CA GLU A 154 9.08 -1.07 14.02
C GLU A 154 8.48 0.32 14.28
N LYS A 155 8.37 1.14 13.23
CA LYS A 155 7.89 2.53 13.28
C LYS A 155 6.40 2.69 13.04
N ILE A 156 5.68 1.61 12.71
CA ILE A 156 4.23 1.64 12.51
C ILE A 156 3.52 2.20 13.74
N ARG A 157 3.96 1.80 14.95
CA ARG A 157 3.39 2.28 16.22
C ARG A 157 3.54 3.79 16.41
N GLU A 158 4.64 4.37 15.92
CA GLU A 158 4.91 5.81 15.99
C GLU A 158 3.99 6.57 15.02
N VAL A 159 3.81 6.04 13.80
CA VAL A 159 2.94 6.64 12.77
C VAL A 159 1.46 6.59 13.16
N ILE A 160 0.98 5.47 13.70
CA ILE A 160 -0.41 5.33 14.17
C ILE A 160 -0.63 6.19 15.43
N GLY A 161 0.36 6.21 16.33
CA GLY A 161 0.30 6.86 17.62
C GLY A 161 -0.65 6.16 18.61
N PRO A 162 -0.68 6.59 19.88
CA PRO A 162 -1.51 5.97 20.91
C PRO A 162 -2.99 6.06 20.57
N GLY A 163 -3.63 4.92 20.32
CA GLY A 163 -5.05 4.81 19.95
C GLY A 163 -5.39 5.41 18.58
N GLY A 164 -4.43 5.49 17.65
CA GLY A 164 -4.67 6.03 16.31
C GLY A 164 -4.77 7.55 16.25
N LYS A 165 -4.45 8.28 17.33
CA LYS A 165 -4.58 9.74 17.37
C LYS A 165 -3.77 10.45 16.28
N MET A 166 -2.59 9.92 15.98
CA MET A 166 -1.67 10.55 15.05
C MET A 166 -2.15 10.38 13.61
N ILE A 167 -2.46 9.14 13.22
CA ILE A 167 -2.99 8.86 11.88
C ILE A 167 -4.33 9.55 11.65
N ASN A 168 -5.22 9.62 12.66
CA ASN A 168 -6.48 10.35 12.57
C ASN A 168 -6.28 11.86 12.39
N LYS A 169 -5.23 12.45 13.00
CA LYS A 169 -4.88 13.86 12.78
C LYS A 169 -4.43 14.10 11.34
N ILE A 170 -3.58 13.22 10.79
CA ILE A 170 -3.14 13.30 9.39
C ILE A 170 -4.33 13.18 8.44
N ILE A 171 -5.23 12.22 8.68
CA ILE A 171 -6.48 12.04 7.92
C ILE A 171 -7.36 13.30 8.00
N ALA A 172 -7.51 13.91 9.18
CA ALA A 172 -8.31 15.11 9.36
C ALA A 172 -7.71 16.35 8.66
N GLU A 173 -6.39 16.49 8.64
CA GLU A 173 -5.70 17.62 8.00
C GLU A 173 -5.64 17.49 6.47
N THR A 174 -5.48 16.26 5.97
CA THR A 174 -5.25 16.01 4.53
C THR A 174 -6.50 15.51 3.79
N GLY A 175 -7.50 15.00 4.51
CA GLY A 175 -8.71 14.43 3.92
C GLY A 175 -8.50 13.10 3.19
N VAL A 176 -7.32 12.49 3.31
CA VAL A 176 -7.00 11.22 2.64
C VAL A 176 -7.40 10.02 3.49
N LYS A 177 -7.59 8.86 2.87
CA LYS A 177 -7.67 7.58 3.60
C LYS A 177 -6.28 6.96 3.65
N ILE A 178 -5.87 6.52 4.83
CA ILE A 178 -4.57 5.88 5.05
C ILE A 178 -4.83 4.49 5.60
N ASP A 179 -4.19 3.49 5.00
CA ASP A 179 -4.15 2.12 5.51
C ASP A 179 -2.69 1.71 5.70
N ILE A 180 -2.39 1.01 6.80
CA ILE A 180 -1.03 0.57 7.15
C ILE A 180 -1.09 -0.90 7.52
N GLU A 181 -0.39 -1.71 6.74
CA GLU A 181 -0.23 -3.15 6.98
C GLU A 181 0.87 -3.42 8.02
N ASP A 182 0.78 -4.56 8.69
CA ASP A 182 1.74 -4.99 9.73
C ASP A 182 3.17 -5.20 9.21
N ASP A 183 3.33 -5.35 7.89
CA ASP A 183 4.63 -5.47 7.21
C ASP A 183 5.24 -4.11 6.82
N GLY A 184 4.58 -3.01 7.17
CA GLY A 184 5.05 -1.65 6.91
C GLY A 184 4.61 -1.08 5.56
N ARG A 185 3.78 -1.77 4.77
CA ARG A 185 3.17 -1.19 3.57
C ARG A 185 2.11 -0.14 3.97
N VAL A 186 2.23 1.06 3.40
CA VAL A 186 1.30 2.16 3.60
C VAL A 186 0.59 2.47 2.29
N PHE A 187 -0.74 2.53 2.34
CA PHE A 187 -1.61 2.90 1.23
C PHE A 187 -2.32 4.21 1.53
N ILE A 188 -2.10 5.22 0.69
CA ILE A 188 -2.80 6.50 0.77
C ILE A 188 -3.78 6.59 -0.40
N SER A 189 -5.08 6.68 -0.11
CA SER A 189 -6.15 6.73 -1.10
C SER A 189 -6.84 8.10 -1.08
N THR A 190 -6.79 8.82 -2.22
CA THR A 190 -7.44 10.12 -2.38
C THR A 190 -7.61 10.48 -3.86
N PRO A 191 -8.68 11.21 -4.25
CA PRO A 191 -8.79 11.75 -5.61
C PRO A 191 -7.79 12.90 -5.88
N ASP A 192 -7.29 13.57 -4.83
CA ASP A 192 -6.36 14.70 -4.92
C ASP A 192 -4.90 14.24 -4.74
N ALA A 193 -4.11 14.38 -5.81
CA ALA A 193 -2.70 14.00 -5.80
C ALA A 193 -1.84 14.86 -4.85
N ASP A 194 -2.19 16.13 -4.65
CA ASP A 194 -1.44 17.02 -3.76
C ASP A 194 -1.68 16.66 -2.29
N ALA A 195 -2.92 16.29 -1.95
CA ALA A 195 -3.25 15.75 -0.63
C ALA A 195 -2.49 14.45 -0.34
N ALA A 196 -2.38 13.55 -1.33
CA ALA A 196 -1.59 12.33 -1.20
C ALA A 196 -0.11 12.62 -0.93
N ALA A 197 0.47 13.56 -1.67
CA ALA A 197 1.87 13.96 -1.51
C ALA A 197 2.15 14.58 -0.13
N LYS A 198 1.23 15.40 0.39
CA LYS A 198 1.32 15.96 1.74
C LYS A 198 1.27 14.87 2.81
N ALA A 199 0.29 13.98 2.74
CA ALA A 199 0.17 12.87 3.68
C ALA A 199 1.40 11.96 3.65
N ARG A 200 1.90 11.64 2.46
CA ARG A 200 3.14 10.86 2.29
C ARG A 200 4.34 11.52 2.98
N LYS A 201 4.57 12.82 2.75
CA LYS A 201 5.67 13.56 3.39
C LYS A 201 5.59 13.53 4.92
N ILE A 202 4.39 13.67 5.47
CA ILE A 202 4.18 13.64 6.93
C ILE A 202 4.53 12.24 7.47
N ILE A 203 4.02 11.18 6.84
CA ILE A 203 4.27 9.80 7.26
C ILE A 203 5.74 9.43 7.12
N GLU A 204 6.38 9.75 6.00
CA GLU A 204 7.82 9.54 5.80
C GLU A 204 8.64 10.33 6.82
N GLY A 205 8.25 11.56 7.16
CA GLY A 205 8.92 12.35 8.19
C GLY A 205 8.85 11.74 9.59
N ILE A 206 7.73 11.10 9.94
CA ILE A 206 7.58 10.39 11.22
C ILE A 206 8.37 9.07 11.19
N ALA A 207 8.28 8.33 10.08
CA ALA A 207 8.91 7.03 9.92
C ALA A 207 10.43 7.10 9.73
N LYS A 208 10.96 8.24 9.29
CA LYS A 208 12.40 8.44 9.16
C LYS A 208 13.06 8.37 10.54
N ASP A 209 14.12 7.56 10.62
CA ASP A 209 14.98 7.56 11.79
C ASP A 209 15.73 8.88 11.85
N ILE A 210 15.68 9.49 13.04
CA ILE A 210 16.47 10.67 13.34
C ILE A 210 17.87 10.13 13.60
N GLU A 211 18.81 10.40 12.70
CA GLU A 211 20.18 9.95 12.84
C GLU A 211 21.04 11.01 13.53
N VAL A 212 22.12 10.57 14.19
CA VAL A 212 23.11 11.49 14.75
C VAL A 212 23.76 12.28 13.61
N GLY A 213 23.58 13.59 13.62
CA GLY A 213 24.07 14.49 12.57
C GLY A 213 22.98 15.15 11.73
N ASP A 214 21.73 14.66 11.79
CA ASP A 214 20.62 15.29 11.07
C ASP A 214 20.32 16.69 11.60
N VAL A 215 19.98 17.60 10.68
CA VAL A 215 19.57 18.97 10.98
C VAL A 215 18.08 19.11 10.72
N PHE A 216 17.35 19.58 11.72
CA PHE A 216 15.91 19.81 11.67
C PHE A 216 15.60 21.27 12.04
N THR A 217 14.54 21.82 11.45
CA THR A 217 13.93 23.06 11.92
C THR A 217 12.72 22.69 12.77
N GLY A 218 12.80 22.96 14.07
CA GLY A 218 11.78 22.53 15.03
C GLY A 218 11.28 23.66 15.91
N LYS A 219 10.07 23.52 16.44
CA LYS A 219 9.43 24.54 17.29
C LYS A 219 9.61 24.20 18.76
N VAL A 220 9.93 25.20 19.59
CA VAL A 220 10.06 25.01 21.05
C VAL A 220 8.68 24.74 21.66
N VAL A 221 8.47 23.53 22.16
CA VAL A 221 7.20 23.08 22.76
C VAL A 221 7.17 23.31 24.27
N ARG A 222 8.32 23.17 24.93
CA ARG A 222 8.43 23.29 26.38
C ARG A 222 9.81 23.76 26.81
N ILE A 223 9.86 24.63 27.81
CA ILE A 223 11.11 25.08 28.43
C ILE A 223 11.19 24.55 29.86
N MET A 224 12.37 24.13 30.27
CA MET A 224 12.71 23.76 31.65
C MET A 224 14.01 24.45 32.07
N ASN A 225 14.27 24.49 33.37
CA ASN A 225 15.46 25.18 33.93
C ASN A 225 16.80 24.63 33.40
N PHE A 226 16.83 23.40 32.88
CA PHE A 226 18.03 22.73 32.38
C PHE A 226 18.08 22.62 30.84
N GLY A 227 17.04 23.04 30.12
CA GLY A 227 17.00 22.92 28.67
C GLY A 227 15.66 23.24 28.02
N ALA A 228 15.64 23.26 26.70
CA ALA A 228 14.45 23.46 25.88
C ALA A 228 14.12 22.18 25.10
N PHE A 229 12.83 21.83 25.06
CA PHE A 229 12.30 20.75 24.23
C PHE A 229 11.81 21.34 22.90
N VAL A 230 12.32 20.78 21.81
CA VAL A 230 12.02 21.19 20.44
C VAL A 230 11.34 20.02 19.73
N GLU A 231 10.18 20.27 19.13
CA GLU A 231 9.46 19.29 18.31
C GLU A 231 10.17 19.18 16.96
N LEU A 232 10.76 18.01 16.68
CA LEU A 232 11.53 17.73 15.46
C LEU A 232 10.62 17.15 14.36
N ALA A 233 9.74 16.25 14.79
CA ALA A 233 8.67 15.67 14.00
C ALA A 233 7.49 15.45 14.95
N PRO A 234 6.25 15.44 14.46
CA PRO A 234 5.12 15.33 15.37
C PRO A 234 5.18 14.00 16.15
N GLY A 235 5.19 14.11 17.48
CA GLY A 235 5.41 12.98 18.41
C GLY A 235 6.88 12.66 18.77
N LYS A 236 7.87 13.36 18.19
CA LYS A 236 9.31 13.24 18.49
C LYS A 236 9.88 14.58 18.96
N ASP A 237 10.15 14.65 20.26
CA ASP A 237 10.78 15.82 20.89
C ASP A 237 12.28 15.56 21.10
N GLY A 238 13.11 16.54 20.78
CA GLY A 238 14.52 16.57 21.17
C GLY A 238 14.77 17.62 22.25
N MET A 239 15.76 17.36 23.11
CA MET A 239 16.13 18.27 24.20
C MET A 239 17.45 18.96 23.90
N ILE A 240 17.47 20.29 23.95
CA ILE A 240 18.70 21.08 23.96
C ILE A 240 19.04 21.40 25.42
N HIS A 241 20.21 20.98 25.89
CA HIS A 241 20.70 21.34 27.21
C HIS A 241 21.07 22.84 27.28
N ILE A 242 20.89 23.50 28.42
CA ILE A 242 21.20 24.94 28.60
C ILE A 242 22.63 25.33 28.18
N SER A 243 23.58 24.40 28.34
CA SER A 243 24.98 24.61 27.94
C SER A 243 25.23 24.50 26.44
N LYS A 244 24.25 24.08 25.65
CA LYS A 244 24.31 23.83 24.19
C LYS A 244 23.34 24.75 23.42
N LEU A 245 22.82 25.79 24.09
CA LEU A 245 21.81 26.74 23.59
C LEU A 245 22.42 28.02 23.01
N ASP A 246 23.50 28.53 23.61
CA ASP A 246 24.25 29.70 23.14
C ASP A 246 25.76 29.59 23.46
N ASN A 247 26.62 30.25 22.67
CA ASN A 247 28.09 30.24 22.82
C ASN A 247 28.52 31.02 24.06
N LYS A 248 27.61 31.84 24.59
CA LYS A 248 27.75 32.58 25.85
C LYS A 248 27.17 31.75 26.99
N ARG A 249 27.66 31.98 28.21
CA ARG A 249 27.13 31.32 29.41
C ARG A 249 25.71 31.83 29.66
N VAL A 250 24.72 31.00 29.38
CA VAL A 250 23.30 31.27 29.61
C VAL A 250 22.94 30.89 31.04
N GLU A 251 22.40 31.84 31.82
CA GLU A 251 21.92 31.56 33.18
C GLU A 251 20.49 31.02 33.19
N LYS A 252 19.63 31.45 32.25
CA LYS A 252 18.27 30.94 32.08
C LYS A 252 17.94 30.67 30.62
N VAL A 253 17.29 29.54 30.37
CA VAL A 253 16.87 29.14 29.01
C VAL A 253 15.90 30.17 28.38
N GLU A 254 15.06 30.78 29.22
CA GLU A 254 14.10 31.83 28.85
C GLU A 254 14.76 33.10 28.29
N ASP A 255 16.06 33.32 28.55
CA ASP A 255 16.77 34.49 28.05
C ASP A 255 17.13 34.36 26.55
N VAL A 256 17.05 33.15 25.99
CA VAL A 256 17.54 32.83 24.64
C VAL A 256 16.44 32.28 23.74
N VAL A 257 15.48 31.53 24.29
CA VAL A 257 14.41 30.89 23.52
C VAL A 257 13.08 31.04 24.23
N ASN A 258 12.02 31.31 23.47
CA ASN A 258 10.65 31.33 23.96
C ASN A 258 9.86 30.11 23.50
N ILE A 259 8.79 29.79 24.23
CA ILE A 259 7.84 28.77 23.79
C ILE A 259 7.22 29.24 22.48
N GLY A 260 7.39 28.42 21.45
CA GLY A 260 6.90 28.68 20.10
C GLY A 260 7.92 29.21 19.10
N ASP A 261 9.17 29.44 19.50
CA ASP A 261 10.23 29.84 18.58
C ASP A 261 10.65 28.66 17.67
N GLU A 262 10.92 28.96 16.40
CA GLU A 262 11.48 28.00 15.43
C GLU A 262 13.01 28.10 15.42
N LEU A 263 13.70 26.97 15.58
CA LEU A 263 15.15 26.89 15.66
C LEU A 263 15.68 25.78 14.77
N GLU A 264 16.79 26.03 14.08
CA GLU A 264 17.58 24.98 13.44
C GLU A 264 18.46 24.26 14.47
N VAL A 265 18.25 22.95 14.58
CA VAL A 265 18.84 22.09 15.59
C VAL A 265 19.44 20.86 14.92
N LYS A 266 20.63 20.47 15.36
CA LYS A 266 21.34 19.28 14.91
C LYS A 266 21.32 18.19 15.98
N VAL A 267 21.11 16.95 15.58
CA VAL A 267 21.13 15.80 16.49
C VAL A 267 22.57 15.48 16.86
N ASN A 268 22.90 15.63 18.14
CA ASN A 268 24.25 15.39 18.64
C ASN A 268 24.45 13.96 19.14
N GLU A 269 23.45 13.41 19.82
CA GLU A 269 23.52 12.08 20.41
C GLU A 269 22.12 11.53 20.69
N ILE A 270 21.97 10.21 20.57
CA ILE A 270 20.76 9.51 20.99
C ILE A 270 21.17 8.58 22.12
N ASP A 271 20.62 8.84 23.31
CA ASP A 271 20.95 8.06 24.52
C ASP A 271 20.34 6.65 24.45
N ALA A 272 20.82 5.71 25.27
CA ALA A 272 20.36 4.32 25.31
C ALA A 272 18.86 4.14 25.63
N GLN A 273 18.22 5.20 26.12
CA GLN A 273 16.77 5.28 26.37
C GLN A 273 15.97 5.87 25.20
N GLY A 274 16.61 6.15 24.05
CA GLY A 274 15.97 6.74 22.87
C GLY A 274 15.72 8.25 22.97
N ARG A 275 16.36 8.94 23.92
CA ARG A 275 16.23 10.40 24.09
C ARG A 275 17.18 11.13 23.14
N ILE A 276 16.65 12.08 22.38
CA ILE A 276 17.38 12.82 21.36
C ILE A 276 17.99 14.08 21.98
N ASN A 277 19.31 14.13 22.03
CA ASN A 277 20.05 15.32 22.49
C ASN A 277 20.40 16.19 21.29
N LEU A 278 19.93 17.43 21.33
CA LEU A 278 20.11 18.41 20.25
C LEU A 278 21.19 19.43 20.61
N ILE A 279 21.82 19.98 19.57
CA ILE A 279 22.69 21.16 19.62
C ILE A 279 22.20 22.19 18.60
N ARG A 280 22.51 23.47 18.81
CA ARG A 280 22.24 24.51 17.81
C ARG A 280 23.19 24.35 16.61
N ASN A 281 22.67 24.51 15.39
CA ASN A 281 23.44 24.27 14.14
C ASN A 281 24.69 25.17 14.01
N ASP A 282 24.63 26.39 14.56
CA ASP A 282 25.72 27.38 14.51
C ASP A 282 26.88 27.12 15.50
N MET A 283 26.99 25.91 16.05
CA MET A 283 27.98 25.57 17.08
C MET A 283 28.84 24.36 16.73
N VAL A 284 30.14 24.58 16.73
CA VAL A 284 31.15 23.51 16.70
C VAL A 284 31.48 23.16 18.15
N TYR A 285 30.97 22.02 18.64
CA TYR A 285 31.42 21.44 19.90
C TYR A 285 32.45 20.34 19.63
N GLU A 286 33.70 20.56 20.03
CA GLU A 286 34.66 19.47 20.21
C GLU A 286 34.36 18.73 21.52
N ASN A 287 34.17 17.42 21.42
CA ASN A 287 33.96 16.52 22.55
C ASN A 287 35.26 16.39 23.35
N LYS A 288 35.56 17.32 24.27
CA LYS A 288 36.61 17.11 25.26
C LYS A 288 36.03 16.38 26.48
N PRO A 289 36.46 15.14 26.77
CA PRO A 289 36.03 14.45 27.98
C PRO A 289 36.48 15.25 29.20
N ALA A 290 35.56 15.45 30.15
CA ALA A 290 35.82 16.20 31.37
C ALA A 290 36.99 15.59 32.15
N GLU A 291 38.07 16.36 32.34
CA GLU A 291 39.16 15.99 33.23
C GLU A 291 38.62 15.79 34.65
N ARG A 292 38.82 14.58 35.18
CA ARG A 292 38.60 14.28 36.59
C ARG A 292 39.52 15.17 37.43
N ARG A 293 38.94 16.12 38.15
CA ARG A 293 39.64 16.83 39.22
C ARG A 293 39.91 15.84 40.35
N GLU A 294 41.17 15.39 40.49
CA GLU A 294 41.63 14.64 41.64
C GLU A 294 41.50 15.51 42.91
N GLY A 295 40.70 15.02 43.86
CA GLY A 295 40.46 15.66 45.15
C GLY A 295 41.69 15.63 46.05
N GLY A 296 41.98 16.79 46.67
CA GLY A 296 43.13 17.00 47.53
C GLY A 296 43.14 16.21 48.84
N ASN A 297 44.36 15.82 49.23
CA ASN A 297 44.91 15.59 50.57
C ASN A 297 43.92 15.39 51.73
N PHE A 298 43.60 14.13 52.02
CA PHE A 298 43.09 13.71 53.33
C PHE A 298 44.23 13.64 54.36
N ARG A 299 44.18 14.52 55.37
CA ARG A 299 45.04 14.45 56.56
C ARG A 299 44.78 13.16 57.34
N SER A 300 45.86 12.48 57.70
CA SER A 300 45.93 11.24 58.46
C SER A 300 45.28 11.34 59.85
N ARG A 301 44.45 10.35 60.21
CA ARG A 301 43.91 10.12 61.56
C ARG A 301 44.88 9.20 62.35
N PRO A 302 45.13 9.41 63.66
CA PRO A 302 45.96 8.51 64.45
C PRO A 302 45.21 7.21 64.81
N PRO A 303 45.94 6.09 65.05
CA PRO A 303 45.33 4.78 65.27
C PRO A 303 44.71 4.61 66.66
N ARG A 304 43.57 3.89 66.72
CA ARG A 304 42.87 3.48 67.95
C ARG A 304 43.66 2.37 68.66
N ARG A 305 43.79 2.51 69.98
CA ARG A 305 44.44 1.59 70.91
C ARG A 305 43.46 0.46 71.28
N ASP A 306 43.78 -0.77 70.92
CA ASP A 306 43.15 -1.98 71.45
C ASP A 306 43.66 -2.25 72.88
N GLY A 307 42.75 -2.51 73.81
CA GLY A 307 43.05 -2.88 75.18
C GLY A 307 41.92 -3.71 75.77
N ARG A 308 42.15 -5.03 75.85
CA ARG A 308 41.35 -6.02 76.58
C ARG A 308 41.33 -5.71 78.08
N GLN A 309 40.17 -5.89 78.72
CA GLN A 309 39.96 -6.77 79.88
C GLN A 309 38.46 -7.01 80.07
#